data_AF-A0AA51N6A4-F1
#
_entry.id   AF-A0AA51N6A4-F1
#
_cell.length_a   1.000
_cell.length_b   1.000
_cell.length_c   1.000
_cell.angle_alpha   90.00
_cell.angle_beta   90.00
_cell.angle_gamma   90.00
#
_symmetry.space_group_name_H-M   'P 1'
#
loop_
_entity.id
_entity.type
_entity.pdbx_description
1 polymer ?
#
loop_
_entity_poly.entity_id
_entity_poly.type
_entity_poly.pdbx_seq_one_letter_code
_entity_poly.pdbx_strand_id
1 'polypeptide(L)'
;MKYQNAVDKVAKDFSLKTINELISMPNYGIIESFDKVKVGYSKWEKDSDILHIHILAERIIFPFPRLYRKYHAGIAIENDLIRLLTDKELGEYD
;
A
#
# COMPACT_ATOMS: atom_id res chain seq x y z
N MET A 1 -14.89 -4.98 4.79
CA MET A 1 -13.84 -4.66 5.77
C MET A 1 -12.59 -5.53 5.62
N LYS A 2 -12.68 -6.85 5.47
CA LYS A 2 -11.51 -7.76 5.30
C LYS A 2 -10.35 -7.24 4.42
N TYR A 3 -10.63 -6.80 3.19
CA TYR A 3 -9.59 -6.35 2.26
C TYR A 3 -8.99 -4.98 2.64
N GLN A 4 -9.82 -4.04 3.11
CA GLN A 4 -9.34 -2.76 3.64
C GLN A 4 -8.45 -2.98 4.87
N ASN A 5 -8.91 -3.82 5.81
CA ASN A 5 -8.12 -4.16 7.00
C ASN A 5 -6.78 -4.81 6.63
N ALA A 6 -6.71 -5.56 5.52
CA ALA A 6 -5.48 -6.18 5.05
C ALA A 6 -4.47 -5.13 4.54
N VAL A 7 -4.92 -4.17 3.72
CA VAL A 7 -4.04 -3.09 3.23
C VAL A 7 -3.64 -2.15 4.36
N ASP A 8 -4.56 -1.80 5.26
CA ASP A 8 -4.29 -0.94 6.43
C ASP A 8 -3.27 -1.58 7.37
N LYS A 9 -3.39 -2.88 7.61
CA LYS A 9 -2.45 -3.62 8.45
C LYS A 9 -1.05 -3.63 7.84
N VAL A 10 -0.93 -3.90 6.54
CA VAL A 10 0.37 -3.87 5.85
C VAL A 10 0.96 -2.46 5.88
N ALA A 11 0.14 -1.42 5.71
CA ALA A 11 0.60 -0.03 5.80
C ALA A 11 1.12 0.30 7.20
N LYS A 12 0.41 -0.16 8.24
CA LYS A 12 0.86 -0.02 9.62
C LYS A 12 2.14 -0.80 9.89
N ASP A 13 2.26 -2.04 9.41
CA ASP A 13 3.46 -2.85 9.57
C ASP A 13 4.66 -2.20 8.86
N PHE A 14 4.45 -1.59 7.70
CA PHE A 14 5.48 -0.82 7.00
C PHE A 14 5.84 0.46 7.75
N SER A 15 4.88 1.16 8.36
CA SER A 15 5.15 2.36 9.15
C SER A 15 6.03 2.11 10.38
N LEU A 16 6.14 0.85 10.81
CA LEU A 16 6.99 0.44 11.93
C LEU A 16 8.39 -0.01 11.48
N LYS A 17 8.64 -0.16 10.18
CA LYS A 17 9.96 -0.51 9.64
C LYS A 17 10.88 0.71 9.64
N THR A 18 12.18 0.45 9.62
CA THR A 18 13.15 1.52 9.40
C THR A 18 13.12 2.01 7.94
N ILE A 19 13.51 3.27 7.73
CA ILE A 19 13.62 3.85 6.38
C ILE A 19 14.57 3.01 5.50
N ASN A 20 15.70 2.58 6.04
CA ASN A 20 16.66 1.75 5.31
C ASN A 20 16.06 0.41 4.85
N GLU A 21 15.26 -0.24 5.69
CA GLU A 21 14.53 -1.45 5.28
C GLU A 21 13.57 -1.14 4.13
N LEU A 22 12.78 -0.06 4.26
CA LEU A 22 11.79 0.31 3.25
C LEU A 22 12.44 0.71 1.93
N ILE A 23 13.57 1.41 1.94
CA ILE A 23 14.35 1.76 0.73
C ILE A 23 14.96 0.50 0.10
N SER A 24 15.44 -0.44 0.91
CA SER A 24 16.06 -1.67 0.43
C SER A 24 15.06 -2.70 -0.14
N MET A 25 13.76 -2.53 0.10
CA MET A 25 12.74 -3.41 -0.49
C MET A 25 12.73 -3.31 -2.03
N PRO A 26 12.28 -4.35 -2.75
CA PRO A 26 12.00 -4.23 -4.18
C PRO A 26 11.00 -3.10 -4.50
N ASN A 27 11.05 -2.53 -5.71
CA ASN A 27 10.11 -1.47 -6.12
C ASN A 27 8.66 -1.96 -6.20
N TYR A 28 8.44 -3.25 -6.34
CA TYR A 28 7.11 -3.86 -6.28
C TYR A 28 7.20 -5.26 -5.67
N GLY A 29 6.11 -5.71 -5.07
CA GLY A 29 6.03 -7.07 -4.56
C GLY A 29 4.62 -7.47 -4.14
N ILE A 30 4.45 -8.75 -3.80
CA ILE A 30 3.19 -9.28 -3.29
C ILE A 30 3.45 -9.80 -1.88
N ILE A 31 2.55 -9.44 -0.97
CA ILE A 31 2.50 -9.87 0.42
C ILE A 31 1.19 -10.63 0.60
N GLU A 32 1.27 -11.83 1.15
CA GLU A 32 0.08 -12.54 1.57
C GLU A 32 -0.30 -12.07 2.98
N SER A 33 -1.45 -11.43 3.12
CA SER A 33 -1.94 -11.05 4.44
C SER A 33 -2.39 -12.29 5.22
N PHE A 34 -2.48 -12.16 6.54
CA PHE A 34 -2.91 -13.22 7.46
C PHE A 34 -4.23 -13.91 7.04
N ASP A 35 -5.15 -13.18 6.43
CA ASP A 35 -6.44 -13.73 6.01
C ASP A 35 -6.45 -14.29 4.57
N LYS A 36 -5.28 -14.61 4.01
CA LYS A 36 -5.08 -15.07 2.62
C LYS A 36 -5.57 -14.07 1.57
N VAL A 37 -5.63 -12.78 1.92
CA VAL A 37 -5.83 -11.72 0.92
C VAL A 37 -4.46 -11.42 0.32
N LYS A 38 -4.35 -11.54 -1.00
CA LYS A 38 -3.17 -11.09 -1.75
C LYS A 38 -3.14 -9.56 -1.77
N VAL A 39 -2.08 -9.00 -1.22
CA VAL A 39 -1.84 -7.56 -1.15
C VAL A 39 -0.58 -7.26 -1.96
N GLY A 40 -0.69 -6.43 -2.99
CA GLY A 40 0.47 -5.91 -3.70
C GLY A 40 1.00 -4.66 -2.99
N TYR A 41 2.29 -4.37 -3.17
CA TYR A 41 2.83 -3.04 -2.89
C TYR A 41 3.67 -2.54 -4.06
N SER A 42 3.78 -1.23 -4.20
CA SER A 42 4.62 -0.57 -5.19
C SER A 42 5.17 0.75 -4.66
N LYS A 43 6.45 1.01 -4.91
CA LYS A 43 7.12 2.26 -4.57
C LYS A 43 7.04 3.27 -5.71
N TRP A 44 6.82 4.52 -5.35
CA TRP A 44 6.72 5.64 -6.26
C TRP A 44 7.45 6.84 -5.67
N GLU A 45 8.46 7.33 -6.38
CA GLU A 45 9.09 8.61 -6.06
C GLU A 45 8.18 9.71 -6.61
N LYS A 46 7.61 10.52 -5.71
CA LYS A 46 6.74 11.65 -6.10
C LYS A 46 7.56 12.88 -6.42
N ASP A 47 8.53 13.17 -5.55
CA ASP A 47 9.51 14.25 -5.65
C ASP A 47 10.87 13.74 -5.16
N SER A 48 11.93 14.55 -5.31
CA SER A 48 13.31 14.19 -4.93
C SER A 48 13.47 13.68 -3.50
N ASP A 49 12.58 14.11 -2.59
CA ASP A 49 12.65 13.82 -1.16
C ASP A 49 11.43 13.05 -0.63
N ILE A 50 10.50 12.65 -1.52
CA ILE A 50 9.25 11.99 -1.11
C ILE A 50 9.11 10.64 -1.81
N LEU A 51 9.21 9.57 -1.02
CA LEU A 51 8.94 8.20 -1.46
C LEU A 51 7.58 7.74 -0.94
N HIS A 52 6.65 7.49 -1.86
CA HIS A 52 5.39 6.85 -1.55
C HIS A 52 5.51 5.33 -1.73
N ILE A 53 4.94 4.57 -0.79
CA ILE A 53 4.78 3.12 -0.91
C ILE A 53 3.29 2.82 -0.84
N HIS A 54 2.75 2.44 -1.99
CA HIS A 54 1.34 2.10 -2.16
C HIS A 54 1.11 0.64 -1.87
N ILE A 55 -0.01 0.33 -1.25
CA ILE A 55 -0.41 -1.01 -0.84
C ILE A 55 -1.83 -1.25 -1.34
N LEU A 56 -1.98 -2.19 -2.26
CA LEU A 56 -3.22 -2.43 -2.98
C LEU A 56 -3.71 -3.86 -2.79
N ALA A 57 -5.01 -4.04 -2.60
CA ALA A 57 -5.66 -5.33 -2.69
C ALA A 57 -6.87 -5.24 -3.63
N GLU A 58 -7.10 -6.28 -4.41
CA GLU A 58 -8.23 -6.36 -5.32
C GLU A 58 -9.18 -7.49 -4.91
N ARG A 59 -10.48 -7.21 -4.96
CA ARG A 59 -11.54 -8.20 -4.78
C ARG A 59 -12.38 -8.28 -6.04
N ILE A 60 -12.48 -9.48 -6.61
CA ILE A 60 -13.45 -9.79 -7.66
C ILE A 60 -14.87 -9.69 -7.06
N ILE A 61 -15.73 -8.88 -7.67
CA ILE A 61 -17.13 -8.76 -7.27
C ILE A 61 -17.91 -9.89 -7.95
N PHE A 62 -18.26 -10.94 -7.21
CA PHE A 62 -19.13 -11.99 -7.74
C PHE A 62 -20.59 -11.51 -7.81
N PRO A 63 -21.35 -11.80 -8.90
CA PRO A 63 -21.04 -12.65 -10.05
C PRO A 63 -20.47 -11.91 -11.28
N PHE A 64 -19.96 -10.70 -11.12
CA PHE A 64 -19.44 -9.87 -12.21
C PHE A 64 -17.89 -9.91 -12.24
N PRO A 65 -17.27 -10.91 -12.88
CA PRO A 65 -15.80 -11.08 -12.84
C PRO A 65 -15.02 -9.93 -13.47
N ARG A 66 -15.66 -9.06 -14.26
CA ARG A 66 -15.08 -7.84 -14.82
C ARG A 66 -15.11 -6.64 -13.86
N LEU A 67 -15.85 -6.76 -12.76
CA LEU A 67 -15.91 -5.73 -11.72
C LEU A 67 -14.97 -6.13 -10.59
N TYR A 68 -13.99 -5.27 -10.37
CA TYR A 68 -13.05 -5.37 -9.27
C TYR A 68 -13.32 -4.23 -8.31
N ARG A 69 -13.26 -4.52 -7.01
CA ARG A 69 -13.15 -3.49 -5.98
C ARG A 69 -11.71 -3.43 -5.54
N LYS A 70 -11.07 -2.29 -5.78
CA LYS A 70 -9.75 -1.98 -5.25
C LYS A 70 -9.88 -1.49 -3.81
N TYR A 71 -8.86 -1.79 -3.02
CA TYR A 71 -8.66 -1.29 -1.67
C TYR A 71 -7.23 -0.79 -1.60
N HIS A 72 -7.05 0.38 -1.01
CA HIS A 72 -5.79 1.10 -1.08
C HIS A 72 -5.46 1.67 0.29
N ALA A 73 -4.18 1.54 0.63
CA ALA A 73 -3.53 2.22 1.72
C ALA A 73 -2.10 2.53 1.27
N GLY A 74 -1.36 3.27 2.06
CA GLY A 74 0.05 3.48 1.79
C GLY A 74 0.75 4.29 2.86
N ILE A 75 2.05 4.41 2.68
CA ILE A 75 2.91 5.25 3.51
C ILE A 75 3.71 6.21 2.65
N ALA A 76 4.08 7.35 3.21
CA ALA A 76 5.07 8.25 2.68
C ALA A 76 6.30 8.25 3.58
N ILE A 77 7.47 8.32 2.96
CA ILE A 77 8.74 8.66 3.61
C ILE A 77 9.11 10.05 3.12
N GLU A 78 9.16 11.01 4.04
CA GLU A 78 9.40 12.42 3.77
C GLU A 78 10.18 13.02 4.94
N ASN A 79 11.30 13.70 4.68
CA ASN A 79 12.14 14.34 5.71
C ASN A 79 12.51 13.39 6.88
N ASP A 80 12.95 12.17 6.56
CA ASP A 80 13.28 11.11 7.53
C ASP A 80 12.12 10.68 8.45
N LEU A 81 10.88 10.99 8.07
CA LEU A 81 9.68 10.57 8.79
C LEU A 81 8.83 9.63 7.93
N ILE A 82 8.28 8.60 8.58
CA ILE A 82 7.32 7.70 7.96
C ILE A 82 5.93 8.07 8.45
N ARG A 83 5.00 8.31 7.52
CA ARG A 83 3.59 8.59 7.82
C ARG A 83 2.66 7.78 6.93
N LEU A 84 1.42 7.61 7.35
CA LEU A 84 0.37 7.07 6.48
C LEU A 84 0.01 8.10 5.39
N LEU A 85 -0.33 7.62 4.19
CA LEU A 85 -0.90 8.46 3.15
C LEU A 85 -2.32 8.90 3.53
N THR A 86 -2.68 10.11 3.15
CA THR A 86 -4.03 10.64 3.29
C THR A 86 -4.93 10.17 2.16
N ASP A 87 -6.25 10.21 2.35
CA ASP A 87 -7.23 9.85 1.31
C ASP A 87 -7.03 10.64 0.01
N LYS A 88 -6.62 11.90 0.12
CA LYS A 88 -6.32 12.76 -1.03
C LYS A 88 -5.12 12.25 -1.82
N GLU A 89 -4.05 11.86 -1.13
CA GLU A 89 -2.84 11.33 -1.75
C GLU A 89 -3.09 9.95 -2.36
N LEU A 90 -3.91 9.11 -1.73
CA LEU A 90 -4.30 7.82 -2.30
C LEU A 90 -5.10 8.01 -3.60
N GLY A 91 -6.02 8.98 -3.63
CA GLY A 91 -6.81 9.31 -4.81
C GLY A 91 -6.03 9.88 -6.00
N GLU A 92 -4.76 10.24 -5.84
CA GLU A 92 -3.89 10.62 -6.97
C GLU A 92 -3.46 9.40 -7.83
N TYR A 93 -3.69 8.18 -7.35
CA TYR A 93 -3.18 6.94 -7.96
C TYR A 93 -4.28 5.93 -8.33
N ASP A 94 -5.56 6.31 -8.22
CA ASP A 94 -6.73 5.45 -8.47
C ASP A 94 -7.16 5.45 -9.95
#